data_AF-A0A8S9WGB1-F1
#
_entry.id   AF-A0A8S9WGB1-F1
#
_cell.length_a   1.000
_cell.length_b   1.000
_cell.length_c   1.000
_cell.angle_alpha   90.00
_cell.angle_beta   90.00
_cell.angle_gamma   90.00
#
_symmetry.space_group_name_H-M   'P 1'
#
loop_
_entity.id
_entity.type
_entity.pdbx_description
1 polymer ?
#
loop_
_entity_poly.entity_id
_entity_poly.type
_entity_poly.pdbx_seq_one_letter_code
_entity_poly.pdbx_strand_id
1 'polypeptide(L)'
;MQLVLNDTFCDKTFVAVVSSELNRYGYNGGTCNIPAAYLTGLLFGKKAKKVGYDEGILDIGLHTPVHGSKVYAALKGVIDSGMIVPHDPIVFPSDERIKGEHIAAFLNDTSITDNFTSVKENIMTDKKVDMEATNVK
;
A
#
# COMPACT_ATOMS: atom_id res chain seq x y z
N MET A 1 2.03 5.40 5.06
CA MET A 1 1.89 4.16 5.86
C MET A 1 3.22 3.90 6.56
N GLN A 2 3.19 3.48 7.82
CA GLN A 2 4.38 3.31 8.65
C GLN A 2 4.33 1.99 9.42
N LEU A 3 5.49 1.38 9.63
CA LEU A 3 5.70 0.25 10.53
C LEU A 3 6.34 0.81 11.80
N VAL A 4 5.58 0.77 12.88
CA VAL A 4 5.97 1.34 14.16
C VAL A 4 6.02 0.23 15.19
N LEU A 5 7.11 0.19 15.95
CA LEU A 5 7.22 -0.63 17.15
C LEU A 5 7.19 0.28 18.37
N ASN A 6 6.53 -0.19 19.42
CA ASN A 6 6.62 0.46 20.71
C ASN A 6 8.00 0.20 21.33
N ASP A 7 8.57 1.22 21.93
CA ASP A 7 9.68 1.09 22.86
C ASP A 7 9.30 1.82 24.14
N THR A 8 9.99 1.49 25.22
CA THR A 8 9.75 2.01 26.57
C THR A 8 9.84 3.53 26.66
N PHE A 9 10.60 4.16 25.76
CA PHE A 9 10.84 5.61 25.75
C PHE A 9 10.14 6.36 24.61
N CYS A 10 10.07 5.76 23.42
CA CYS A 10 9.46 6.40 22.25
C CYS A 10 9.13 5.38 21.15
N ASP A 11 8.26 5.78 20.23
CA ASP A 11 7.94 4.96 19.06
C ASP A 11 9.09 4.92 18.05
N LYS A 12 9.40 3.73 17.55
CA LYS A 12 10.44 3.51 16.54
C LYS A 12 9.81 3.14 15.21
N THR A 13 10.04 3.98 14.20
CA THR A 13 9.59 3.70 12.82
C THR A 13 10.68 2.96 12.05
N PHE A 14 10.37 1.76 11.58
CA PHE A 14 11.30 0.93 10.80
C PHE A 14 11.12 1.10 9.29
N VAL A 15 9.87 1.26 8.86
CA VAL A 15 9.51 1.43 7.44
C VAL A 15 8.51 2.54 7.34
N ALA A 16 8.71 3.44 6.38
CA ALA A 16 7.74 4.44 5.98
C ALA A 16 7.60 4.42 4.46
N VAL A 17 6.36 4.57 4.00
CA VAL A 17 6.04 4.75 2.59
C VAL A 17 5.02 5.86 2.44
N VAL A 18 5.30 6.79 1.53
CA VAL A 18 4.39 7.88 1.15
C VAL A 18 3.92 7.66 -0.29
N SER A 19 2.67 8.00 -0.60
CA SER A 19 2.10 7.81 -1.95
C SER A 19 2.81 8.61 -3.04
N SER A 20 3.56 9.67 -2.70
CA SER A 20 4.43 10.40 -3.63
C SER A 20 5.60 9.55 -4.17
N GLU A 21 6.00 8.50 -3.45
CA GLU A 21 7.03 7.57 -3.93
C GLU A 21 6.56 6.75 -5.13
N LEU A 22 5.24 6.61 -5.33
CA LEU A 22 4.67 5.89 -6.48
C LEU A 22 5.07 6.52 -7.82
N ASN A 23 5.41 7.81 -7.82
CA ASN A 23 5.94 8.50 -9.01
C ASN A 23 7.22 7.82 -9.52
N ARG A 24 8.05 7.25 -8.63
CA ARG A 24 9.27 6.50 -9.01
C ARG A 24 8.96 5.22 -9.78
N TYR A 25 7.75 4.69 -9.61
CA TYR A 25 7.25 3.48 -10.26
C TYR A 25 6.41 3.78 -11.51
N GLY A 26 6.28 5.05 -11.89
CA GLY A 26 5.55 5.50 -13.07
C GLY A 26 4.07 5.74 -12.84
N TYR A 27 3.61 5.89 -11.58
CA TYR A 27 2.22 6.21 -11.31
C TYR A 27 1.91 7.67 -11.63
N ASN A 28 0.97 7.89 -12.56
CA ASN A 28 0.58 9.21 -13.06
C ASN A 28 -0.80 9.67 -12.56
N GLY A 29 -1.48 8.83 -11.76
CA GLY A 29 -2.78 9.14 -11.19
C GLY A 29 -2.71 10.01 -9.93
N GLY A 30 -3.88 10.37 -9.39
CA GLY A 30 -3.96 11.07 -8.10
C GLY A 30 -3.41 10.24 -6.94
N THR A 31 -2.58 10.82 -6.09
CA THR A 31 -1.91 10.13 -4.96
C THR A 31 -2.79 9.93 -3.72
N CYS A 32 -4.04 10.42 -3.77
CA CYS A 32 -5.00 10.40 -2.67
C CYS A 32 -6.26 9.56 -2.93
N ASN A 33 -6.24 8.72 -3.98
CA ASN A 33 -7.35 7.85 -4.37
C ASN A 33 -7.19 6.39 -3.84
N ILE A 34 -8.17 5.53 -4.11
CA ILE A 34 -8.16 4.12 -3.70
C ILE A 34 -7.03 3.31 -4.37
N PRO A 35 -6.82 3.41 -5.70
CA PRO A 35 -5.69 2.73 -6.37
C PRO A 35 -4.33 3.08 -5.75
N ALA A 36 -4.06 4.36 -5.53
CA ALA A 36 -2.82 4.83 -4.91
C ALA A 36 -2.67 4.31 -3.48
N ALA A 37 -3.74 4.26 -2.68
CA ALA A 37 -3.70 3.71 -1.34
C ALA A 37 -3.33 2.22 -1.34
N TYR A 38 -3.93 1.43 -2.25
CA TYR A 38 -3.58 0.02 -2.44
C TYR A 38 -2.11 -0.17 -2.85
N LEU A 39 -1.65 0.56 -3.88
CA LEU A 39 -0.26 0.47 -4.35
C LEU A 39 0.74 0.89 -3.27
N THR A 40 0.40 1.91 -2.47
CA THR A 40 1.21 2.34 -1.32
C THR A 40 1.31 1.24 -0.26
N GLY A 41 0.20 0.57 0.04
CA GLY A 41 0.17 -0.58 0.95
C GLY A 41 1.00 -1.76 0.43
N LEU A 42 0.91 -2.04 -0.87
CA LEU A 42 1.70 -3.10 -1.51
C LEU A 42 3.21 -2.83 -1.41
N LEU A 43 3.63 -1.60 -1.71
CA LEU A 43 5.02 -1.18 -1.58
C LEU A 43 5.49 -1.24 -0.12
N PHE A 44 4.64 -0.82 0.81
CA PHE A 44 4.93 -0.88 2.25
C PHE A 44 5.15 -2.32 2.72
N GLY A 45 4.24 -3.24 2.40
CA GLY A 45 4.35 -4.62 2.86
C GLY A 45 5.59 -5.32 2.29
N LYS A 46 5.97 -5.04 1.04
CA LYS A 46 7.26 -5.50 0.50
C LYS A 46 8.48 -4.98 1.27
N LYS A 47 8.50 -3.68 1.59
CA LYS A 47 9.58 -3.09 2.40
C LYS A 47 9.60 -3.69 3.81
N ALA A 48 8.44 -3.90 4.43
CA ALA A 48 8.32 -4.51 5.76
C ALA A 48 8.86 -5.94 5.82
N LYS A 49 8.43 -6.79 4.88
CA LYS A 49 8.95 -8.17 4.74
C LYS A 49 10.45 -8.20 4.56
N LYS A 50 11.00 -7.25 3.79
CA LYS A 50 12.44 -7.17 3.59
C LYS A 50 13.21 -6.86 4.88
N VAL A 51 12.66 -6.02 5.77
CA VAL A 51 13.26 -5.74 7.08
C VAL A 51 13.13 -6.95 8.02
N GLY A 52 12.32 -7.96 7.65
CA GLY A 52 12.13 -9.20 8.41
C GLY A 52 10.87 -9.20 9.27
N TYR A 53 9.92 -8.30 9.01
CA TYR A 53 8.61 -8.32 9.64
C TYR A 53 7.60 -8.93 8.69
N ASP A 54 6.98 -10.04 9.09
CA ASP A 54 5.97 -10.73 8.29
C ASP A 54 4.54 -10.50 8.78
N GLU A 55 4.37 -9.96 9.99
CA GLU A 55 3.07 -9.77 10.63
C GLU A 55 2.88 -8.35 11.17
N GLY A 56 1.63 -7.96 11.39
CA GLY A 56 1.29 -6.68 11.99
C GLY A 56 -0.18 -6.55 12.35
N ILE A 57 -0.50 -5.51 13.11
CA ILE A 57 -1.87 -5.12 13.44
C ILE A 57 -2.15 -3.79 12.73
N LEU A 58 -3.32 -3.68 12.10
CA LEU A 58 -3.75 -2.43 11.50
C LEU A 58 -4.13 -1.43 12.60
N ASP A 59 -3.45 -0.28 12.63
CA ASP A 59 -3.87 0.89 13.37
C ASP A 59 -4.45 1.95 12.42
N ILE A 60 -5.69 2.38 12.69
CA ILE A 60 -6.40 3.40 11.92
C ILE A 60 -6.47 4.74 12.67
N GLY A 61 -5.94 4.80 13.89
CA GLY A 61 -6.05 5.96 14.78
C GLY A 61 -7.51 6.35 15.01
N LEU A 62 -7.81 7.63 14.77
CA LEU A 62 -9.14 8.21 14.95
C LEU A 62 -10.04 8.12 13.71
N HIS A 63 -9.64 7.36 12.68
CA HIS A 63 -10.48 7.16 11.50
C HIS A 63 -11.68 6.28 11.81
N THR A 64 -12.85 6.66 11.29
CA THR A 64 -14.06 5.83 11.37
C THR A 64 -13.89 4.57 10.50
N PRO A 65 -14.18 3.36 11.02
CA PRO A 65 -14.07 2.11 10.27
C PRO A 65 -15.20 1.99 9.23
N VAL A 66 -14.98 2.56 8.04
CA VAL A 66 -15.93 2.51 6.91
C VAL A 66 -15.47 1.48 5.89
N HIS A 67 -16.33 0.52 5.58
CA HIS A 67 -16.11 -0.51 4.55
C HIS A 67 -15.74 0.13 3.22
N GLY A 68 -14.74 -0.43 2.53
CA GLY A 68 -14.28 0.09 1.24
C GLY A 68 -13.57 1.45 1.29
N SER A 69 -13.19 1.92 2.49
CA SER A 69 -12.39 3.14 2.64
C SER A 69 -10.95 2.97 2.13
N LYS A 70 -10.24 4.10 1.97
CA LYS A 70 -8.83 4.12 1.57
C LYS A 70 -7.91 3.37 2.54
N VAL A 71 -8.26 3.35 3.82
CA VAL A 71 -7.49 2.62 4.84
C VAL A 71 -7.53 1.12 4.56
N TYR A 72 -8.71 0.58 4.27
CA TYR A 72 -8.86 -0.84 3.92
C TYR A 72 -8.30 -1.18 2.53
N ALA A 73 -8.30 -0.23 1.59
CA ALA A 73 -7.58 -0.39 0.32
C ALA A 73 -6.06 -0.55 0.55
N ALA A 74 -5.48 0.28 1.42
CA ALA A 74 -4.08 0.15 1.80
C ALA A 74 -3.79 -1.17 2.52
N LEU A 75 -4.64 -1.57 3.47
CA LEU A 75 -4.56 -2.87 4.14
C LEU A 75 -4.56 -4.03 3.13
N LYS A 76 -5.47 -4.00 2.14
CA LYS A 76 -5.54 -5.01 1.09
C LYS A 76 -4.22 -5.11 0.31
N GLY A 77 -3.60 -3.98 -0.01
CA GLY A 77 -2.27 -3.95 -0.63
C GLY A 77 -1.19 -4.59 0.25
N VAL A 78 -1.22 -4.34 1.56
CA VAL A 78 -0.29 -4.96 2.51
C VAL A 78 -0.44 -6.48 2.52
N ILE A 79 -1.67 -6.99 2.56
CA ILE A 79 -1.94 -8.44 2.55
C ILE A 79 -1.49 -9.08 1.24
N ASP A 80 -1.78 -8.45 0.11
CA ASP A 80 -1.39 -8.94 -1.22
C ASP A 80 0.14 -8.95 -1.41
N SER A 81 0.90 -8.20 -0.60
CA SER A 81 2.38 -8.30 -0.56
C SER A 81 2.88 -9.55 0.19
N GLY A 82 1.99 -10.29 0.86
CA GLY A 82 2.28 -11.47 1.64
C GLY A 82 2.56 -11.21 3.13
N MET A 83 2.17 -10.05 3.66
CA MET A 83 2.14 -9.76 5.10
C MET A 83 0.90 -10.38 5.75
N ILE A 84 1.04 -10.84 7.00
CA ILE A 84 -0.03 -11.41 7.80
C ILE A 84 -0.59 -10.32 8.70
N VAL A 85 -1.80 -9.85 8.38
CA VAL A 85 -2.54 -8.91 9.24
C VAL A 85 -3.91 -9.52 9.50
N PRO A 86 -4.34 -9.71 10.76
CA PRO A 86 -5.68 -10.20 11.05
C PRO A 86 -6.74 -9.23 10.49
N HIS A 87 -7.66 -9.75 9.67
CA HIS A 87 -8.70 -8.95 9.01
C HIS A 87 -9.90 -9.80 8.64
N ASP A 88 -11.05 -9.14 8.44
CA ASP A 88 -12.22 -9.72 7.79
C ASP A 88 -12.25 -9.25 6.33
N PRO A 89 -12.30 -10.14 5.32
CA PRO A 89 -12.36 -9.76 3.92
C PRO A 89 -13.53 -8.83 3.54
N ILE A 90 -14.61 -8.80 4.34
CA ILE A 90 -15.77 -7.94 4.09
C ILE A 90 -15.44 -6.45 4.11
N VAL A 91 -14.36 -6.04 4.80
CA VAL A 91 -13.99 -4.62 4.95
C VAL A 91 -13.40 -4.03 3.67
N PHE A 92 -12.97 -4.87 2.73
CA PHE A 92 -12.25 -4.44 1.55
C PHE A 92 -13.16 -3.77 0.52
N PRO A 93 -12.66 -2.76 -0.21
CA PRO A 93 -13.33 -2.27 -1.41
C PRO A 93 -13.34 -3.36 -2.48
N SER A 94 -14.28 -3.27 -3.43
CA SER A 94 -14.29 -4.16 -4.59
C SER A 94 -13.02 -4.00 -5.43
N ASP A 95 -12.63 -5.08 -6.12
CA ASP A 95 -11.44 -5.07 -6.99
C ASP A 95 -11.55 -4.04 -8.11
N GLU A 96 -12.77 -3.79 -8.62
CA GLU A 96 -13.06 -2.73 -9.60
C GLU A 96 -12.67 -1.34 -9.06
N ARG A 97 -12.96 -1.08 -7.77
CA ARG A 97 -12.59 0.18 -7.10
C ARG A 97 -11.09 0.28 -6.88
N ILE A 98 -10.42 -0.85 -6.58
CA ILE A 98 -8.97 -0.91 -6.40
C ILE A 98 -8.24 -0.63 -7.70
N LYS A 99 -8.69 -1.22 -8.81
CA LYS A 99 -8.11 -0.99 -10.15
C LYS A 99 -8.36 0.42 -10.68
N GLY A 100 -9.36 1.12 -10.14
CA GLY A 100 -9.72 2.47 -10.57
C GLY A 100 -10.73 2.50 -11.71
N GLU A 101 -11.46 1.41 -11.94
CA GLU A 101 -12.46 1.31 -13.04
C GLU A 101 -13.56 2.36 -12.89
N HIS A 102 -14.00 2.64 -11.66
CA HIS A 102 -14.94 3.75 -11.38
C HIS A 102 -14.40 5.14 -11.77
N ILE A 103 -13.08 5.36 -11.67
CA ILE A 103 -12.45 6.63 -12.06
C ILE A 103 -12.36 6.67 -13.59
N ALA A 104 -11.97 5.55 -14.21
CA ALA A 104 -11.92 5.42 -15.65
C ALA A 104 -13.30 5.66 -16.30
N ALA A 105 -14.36 5.07 -15.74
CA ALA A 105 -15.72 5.28 -16.19
C ALA A 105 -16.19 6.73 -16.02
N PHE A 106 -15.80 7.39 -14.92
CA PHE A 106 -16.14 8.79 -14.69
C PHE A 106 -15.43 9.73 -15.67
N LEU A 107 -14.16 9.47 -15.98
CA LEU A 107 -13.35 10.28 -16.90
C LEU A 107 -13.51 9.89 -18.38
N ASN A 108 -14.14 8.73 -18.66
CA ASN A 108 -14.13 8.06 -19.96
C ASN A 108 -12.71 7.80 -20.51
N ASP A 109 -11.77 7.50 -19.62
CA ASP A 109 -10.37 7.23 -19.96
C ASP A 109 -9.84 6.01 -19.21
N THR A 110 -9.36 5.01 -19.95
CA THR A 110 -8.83 3.76 -19.40
C THR A 110 -7.38 3.87 -18.93
N SER A 111 -6.69 4.98 -19.24
CA SER A 111 -5.26 5.19 -18.94
C SER A 111 -4.89 4.91 -17.49
N ILE A 112 -5.79 5.21 -16.53
CA ILE A 112 -5.55 5.00 -15.11
C ILE A 112 -5.49 3.52 -14.73
N THR A 113 -6.30 2.67 -15.38
CA THR A 113 -6.36 1.23 -15.09
C THR A 113 -5.14 0.52 -15.64
N ASP A 114 -4.70 0.94 -16.84
CA ASP A 114 -3.48 0.45 -17.45
C ASP A 114 -2.27 0.86 -16.61
N ASN A 115 -2.20 2.13 -16.20
CA ASN A 115 -1.15 2.64 -15.33
C ASN A 115 -1.11 1.93 -13.97
N PHE A 116 -2.26 1.66 -13.36
CA PHE A 116 -2.34 0.89 -12.12
C PHE A 116 -1.70 -0.50 -12.28
N THR A 117 -2.02 -1.20 -13.36
CA THR A 117 -1.50 -2.55 -13.64
C THR A 117 0.00 -2.53 -13.84
N SER A 118 0.51 -1.60 -14.66
CA SER A 118 1.96 -1.45 -14.88
C SER A 118 2.71 -1.12 -13.59
N VAL A 119 2.19 -0.22 -12.76
CA VAL A 119 2.82 0.15 -11.48
C VAL A 119 2.81 -1.01 -10.50
N LYS A 120 1.71 -1.77 -10.43
CA LYS A 120 1.63 -2.97 -9.60
C LYS A 120 2.71 -3.97 -10.00
N GLU A 121 2.87 -4.23 -11.30
CA GLU A 121 3.92 -5.12 -11.82
C GLU A 121 5.32 -4.60 -11.52
N ASN A 122 5.57 -3.30 -11.70
CA ASN A 122 6.85 -2.66 -11.37
C ASN A 122 7.18 -2.85 -9.89
N ILE A 123 6.23 -2.58 -8.99
CA ILE A 123 6.42 -2.81 -7.54
C ILE A 123 6.66 -4.29 -7.25
N MET A 124 5.99 -5.20 -7.96
CA MET A 124 6.16 -6.65 -7.77
C MET A 124 7.51 -7.18 -8.28
N THR A 125 8.07 -6.58 -9.33
CA THR A 125 9.33 -7.01 -9.97
C THR A 125 10.56 -6.28 -9.45
N ASP A 126 10.40 -5.17 -8.74
CA ASP A 126 11.51 -4.31 -8.34
C ASP A 126 12.49 -5.01 -7.39
N LYS A 127 13.68 -5.31 -7.93
CA LYS A 127 14.86 -5.81 -7.19
C LYS A 127 15.62 -4.69 -6.47
N LYS A 128 15.35 -3.39 -6.72
CA LYS A 128 15.99 -2.30 -5.97
C LYS A 128 15.50 -2.20 -4.54
N VAL A 129 14.26 -2.65 -4.28
CA VAL A 129 13.78 -2.86 -2.92
C VAL A 129 14.77 -3.74 -2.16
N ASP A 130 15.49 -4.67 -2.81
CA ASP A 130 16.49 -5.57 -2.22
C ASP A 130 17.85 -4.93 -1.84
N MET A 131 18.19 -3.73 -2.34
CA MET A 131 19.50 -3.09 -2.06
C MET A 131 19.51 -2.00 -0.96
N GLU A 132 18.43 -1.23 -0.74
CA GLU A 132 18.46 -0.07 0.20
C GLU A 132 18.40 -0.42 1.71
N ALA A 133 18.12 -1.68 2.08
CA ALA A 133 17.93 -2.08 3.49
C ALA A 133 19.15 -2.72 4.16
N THR A 134 20.22 -3.01 3.40
CA THR A 134 21.44 -3.64 3.95
C THR A 134 22.28 -2.67 4.78
N ASN A 135 22.00 -1.37 4.71
CA ASN A 135 22.77 -0.31 5.37
C ASN A 135 22.15 0.21 6.67
N VAL A 136 21.17 -0.50 7.25
CA VAL A 136 20.62 -0.19 8.58
C VAL A 136 20.78 -1.43 9.45
N LYS A 137 22.02 -1.76 9.80
CA LYS A 137 22.40 -2.66 10.88
C LYS A 137 23.34 -1.93 11.82
#